data_AF-A0A2P8EG76-F1
#
_entry.id   AF-A0A2P8EG76-F1
#
_cell.length_a   1.000
_cell.length_b   1.000
_cell.length_c   1.000
_cell.angle_alpha   90.00
_cell.angle_beta   90.00
_cell.angle_gamma   90.00
#
_symmetry.space_group_name_H-M   'P 1'
#
loop_
_entity.id
_entity.type
_entity.pdbx_description
1 polymer ?
#
loop_
_entity_poly.entity_id
_entity_poly.type
_entity_poly.pdbx_seq_one_letter_code
_entity_poly.pdbx_strand_id
1 'polypeptide(L)'
;MALDAASGRGELRSAIEGLLRTCVDLERQAYDLGHRARGEVDAVVRELAGLQPPELRGLADEIAGIGARLGTDVTDATTEGRRAYLDEVHHLLTLLAPHHGVDGTLPPLAETTTLIRDADAFAAQFPPGFARRYVRDLITSVDRSVTLTIDDAGRVQPVPTDDVDAATTSIADTFDGPCRAQGAALLTSETSHAIEQHGPQIPDEAHLARLVWLKDPTGQDAWQVSADNRVTTAHWAGTSTGGFTSPEALAKPINAILTAASTRAQNLDQFLDANAEDTRLAIHVPADQADLSPDDATGYRGSGTGHPETQRDWIAARKYAMKNGGPAVHGVPDDPLRSGSDPGAMVVFKHSSDGWRLVTCFPVDAQRTQTKRLEEL
;
A
#
# COMPACT_ATOMS: atom_id res chain seq x y z
N MET A 1 6.70 -23.26 25.96
CA MET A 1 6.17 -23.38 24.58
C MET A 1 6.58 -22.13 23.83
N ALA A 2 7.69 -22.19 23.10
CA ALA A 2 8.11 -21.10 22.24
C ALA A 2 7.20 -21.11 21.02
N LEU A 3 6.24 -20.19 20.97
CA LEU A 3 5.61 -19.80 19.72
C LEU A 3 6.73 -19.53 18.74
N ASP A 4 6.70 -20.23 17.60
CA ASP A 4 7.62 -20.03 16.49
C ASP A 4 7.69 -18.52 16.22
N ALA A 5 8.85 -17.89 16.46
CA ALA A 5 8.97 -16.44 16.64
C ALA A 5 8.57 -15.65 15.37
N ALA A 6 8.51 -16.31 14.21
CA ALA A 6 7.98 -15.76 12.97
C ALA A 6 6.45 -15.90 12.83
N SER A 7 5.83 -16.91 13.46
CA SER A 7 4.39 -17.19 13.38
C SER A 7 3.57 -16.20 14.21
N GLY A 8 4.08 -15.77 15.38
CA GLY A 8 3.37 -14.81 16.23
C GLY A 8 3.38 -13.38 15.67
N ARG A 9 4.47 -12.97 14.99
CA ARG A 9 4.64 -11.60 14.49
C ARG A 9 3.53 -11.17 13.52
N GLY A 10 3.22 -12.02 12.54
CA GLY A 10 2.18 -11.73 11.54
C GLY A 10 0.78 -11.68 12.14
N GLU A 11 0.50 -12.60 13.06
CA GLU A 11 -0.76 -12.66 13.81
C GLU A 11 -0.97 -11.39 14.65
N LEU A 12 0.04 -10.96 15.40
CA LEU A 12 0.01 -9.73 16.20
C LEU A 12 -0.26 -8.51 15.31
N ARG A 13 0.45 -8.37 14.18
CA ARG A 13 0.26 -7.27 13.23
C ARG A 13 -1.18 -7.24 12.67
N SER A 14 -1.74 -8.39 12.31
CA SER A 14 -3.10 -8.50 11.80
C SER A 14 -4.14 -8.15 12.86
N ALA A 15 -3.98 -8.66 14.09
CA ALA A 15 -4.86 -8.37 15.21
C ALA A 15 -4.86 -6.87 15.58
N ILE A 16 -3.68 -6.26 15.67
CA ILE A 16 -3.54 -4.81 15.94
C ILE A 16 -4.27 -3.99 14.87
N GLU A 17 -4.08 -4.28 13.58
CA GLU A 17 -4.76 -3.53 12.52
C GLU A 17 -6.28 -3.75 12.51
N GLY A 18 -6.75 -4.98 12.76
CA GLY A 18 -8.17 -5.27 12.87
C GLY A 18 -8.84 -4.47 13.99
N LEU A 19 -8.21 -4.41 15.18
CA LEU A 19 -8.73 -3.65 16.32
C LEU A 19 -8.69 -2.14 16.07
N LEU A 20 -7.60 -1.62 15.50
CA LEU A 20 -7.47 -0.20 15.18
C LEU A 20 -8.49 0.25 14.13
N ARG A 21 -8.71 -0.55 13.07
CA ARG A 21 -9.76 -0.28 12.07
C ARG A 21 -11.14 -0.28 12.70
N THR A 22 -11.43 -1.28 13.54
CA THR A 22 -12.70 -1.33 14.29
C THR A 22 -12.88 -0.09 15.17
N CYS A 23 -11.83 0.42 15.81
CA CYS A 23 -11.90 1.66 16.58
C CYS A 23 -12.26 2.86 15.71
N VAL A 24 -11.57 3.03 14.57
CA VAL A 24 -11.80 4.13 13.64
C VAL A 24 -13.24 4.08 13.09
N ASP A 25 -13.73 2.90 12.75
CA ASP A 25 -15.10 2.72 12.25
C ASP A 25 -16.15 2.98 13.35
N LEU A 26 -15.88 2.57 14.59
CA LEU A 26 -16.75 2.88 15.73
C LEU A 26 -16.84 4.39 15.98
N GLU A 27 -15.72 5.12 15.95
CA GLU A 27 -15.69 6.57 16.12
C GLU A 27 -16.46 7.30 15.01
N ARG A 28 -16.36 6.82 13.77
CA ARG A 28 -17.15 7.34 12.64
C ARG A 28 -18.64 7.11 12.81
N GLN A 29 -19.04 5.88 13.11
CA GLN A 29 -20.46 5.54 13.28
C GLN A 29 -21.09 6.34 14.42
N ALA A 30 -20.38 6.50 15.54
CA ALA A 30 -20.82 7.33 16.65
C ALA A 30 -20.96 8.80 16.25
N TYR A 31 -19.99 9.33 15.50
CA TYR A 31 -20.05 10.69 14.98
C TYR A 31 -21.24 10.91 14.04
N ASP A 32 -21.44 10.02 13.07
CA ASP A 32 -22.53 10.10 12.10
C ASP A 32 -23.89 9.94 12.76
N LEU A 33 -24.00 9.06 13.77
CA LEU A 33 -25.21 8.91 14.57
C LEU A 33 -25.50 10.19 15.35
N GLY A 34 -24.51 10.75 16.05
CA GLY A 34 -24.66 12.00 16.80
C GLY A 34 -25.02 13.19 15.89
N HIS A 35 -24.45 13.24 14.68
CA HIS A 35 -24.74 14.28 13.70
C HIS A 35 -26.17 14.15 13.14
N ARG A 36 -26.60 12.94 12.76
CA ARG A 36 -27.97 12.68 12.30
C ARG A 36 -29.00 13.00 13.37
N ALA A 37 -28.79 12.53 14.61
CA ALA A 37 -29.69 12.80 15.72
C ALA A 37 -29.83 14.31 16.00
N ARG A 38 -28.73 15.07 15.92
CA ARG A 38 -28.77 16.53 16.04
C ARG A 38 -29.53 17.17 14.88
N GLY A 39 -29.31 16.72 13.66
CA GLY A 39 -30.02 17.23 12.48
C GLY A 39 -31.54 17.01 12.56
N GLU A 40 -31.98 15.86 13.06
CA GLU A 40 -33.39 15.56 13.32
C GLU A 40 -33.98 16.45 14.42
N VAL A 41 -33.26 16.63 15.54
CA VAL A 41 -33.64 17.54 16.61
C VAL A 41 -33.74 18.99 16.10
N ASP A 42 -32.76 19.46 15.34
CA ASP A 42 -32.76 20.81 14.77
C ASP A 42 -33.89 21.02 13.74
N ALA A 43 -34.29 19.97 13.02
CA ALA A 43 -35.46 20.02 12.14
C ALA A 43 -36.75 20.20 12.95
N VAL A 44 -36.96 19.40 14.00
CA VAL A 44 -38.12 19.51 14.89
C VAL A 44 -38.18 20.87 15.59
N VAL A 45 -37.05 21.36 16.09
CA VAL A 45 -36.93 22.69 16.72
C VAL A 45 -37.32 23.80 15.74
N ARG A 46 -36.86 23.73 14.48
CA ARG A 46 -37.21 24.71 13.44
C ARG A 46 -38.69 24.66 13.07
N GLU A 47 -39.27 23.47 12.94
CA GLU A 47 -40.70 23.30 12.67
C GLU A 47 -41.54 23.89 13.80
N LEU A 48 -41.22 23.60 15.06
CA LEU A 48 -41.91 24.14 16.23
C LEU A 48 -41.77 25.66 16.32
N ALA A 49 -40.59 26.21 16.03
CA ALA A 49 -40.37 27.66 15.99
C ALA A 49 -41.20 28.36 14.89
N GLY A 50 -41.44 27.67 13.76
CA GLY A 50 -42.25 28.17 12.64
C GLY A 50 -43.75 28.29 12.94
N LEU A 51 -44.28 27.52 13.89
CA LEU A 51 -45.71 27.52 14.25
C LEU A 51 -46.13 28.74 15.08
N GLN A 52 -45.19 29.45 15.71
CA GLN A 52 -45.37 30.73 16.42
C GLN A 52 -46.28 30.82 17.69
N PRO A 53 -46.69 29.77 18.44
CA PRO A 53 -47.37 29.97 19.73
C PRO A 53 -46.34 30.18 20.87
N PRO A 54 -46.57 31.10 21.83
CA PRO A 54 -45.68 31.32 22.97
C PRO A 54 -45.41 30.07 23.81
N GLU A 55 -46.40 29.18 23.90
CA GLU A 55 -46.38 27.92 24.67
C GLU A 55 -45.44 26.85 24.05
N LEU A 56 -45.17 26.92 22.75
CA LEU A 56 -44.31 25.95 22.06
C LEU A 56 -42.81 26.32 22.10
N ARG A 57 -42.46 27.54 22.53
CA ARG A 57 -41.05 27.95 22.65
C ARG A 57 -40.32 27.14 23.72
N GLY A 58 -40.96 26.89 24.86
CA GLY A 58 -40.39 26.06 25.93
C GLY A 58 -40.15 24.61 25.49
N LEU A 59 -41.05 24.06 24.66
CA LEU A 59 -40.90 22.72 24.11
C LEU A 59 -39.73 22.62 23.12
N ALA A 60 -39.52 23.65 22.28
CA ALA A 60 -38.38 23.70 21.37
C ALA A 60 -37.04 23.74 22.12
N ASP A 61 -36.94 24.53 23.20
CA ASP A 61 -35.75 24.59 24.05
C ASP A 61 -35.50 23.25 24.78
N GLU A 62 -36.56 22.58 25.25
CA GLU A 62 -36.47 21.24 25.87
C GLU A 62 -35.96 20.19 24.88
N ILE A 63 -36.49 20.19 23.65
CA ILE A 63 -36.09 19.26 22.58
C ILE A 63 -34.63 19.51 22.16
N ALA A 64 -34.22 20.76 22.02
CA ALA A 64 -32.81 21.11 21.79
C ALA A 64 -31.91 20.59 22.92
N GLY A 65 -32.35 20.73 24.18
CA GLY A 65 -31.66 20.19 25.35
C GLY A 65 -31.55 18.67 25.36
N ILE A 66 -32.57 17.94 24.89
CA ILE A 66 -32.52 16.48 24.73
C ILE A 66 -31.50 16.10 23.66
N GLY A 67 -31.47 16.79 22.51
CA GLY A 67 -30.49 16.52 21.45
C GLY A 67 -29.04 16.75 21.90
N ALA A 68 -28.80 17.80 22.71
CA ALA A 68 -27.48 18.05 23.29
C ALA A 68 -27.04 16.94 24.26
N ARG A 69 -27.96 16.45 25.11
CA ARG A 69 -27.71 15.32 26.02
C ARG A 69 -27.43 14.04 25.25
N LEU A 70 -28.26 13.71 24.26
CA LEU A 70 -28.07 12.53 23.42
C LEU A 70 -26.69 12.52 22.72
N GLY A 71 -26.24 13.67 22.21
CA GLY A 71 -24.91 13.77 21.62
C GLY A 71 -23.76 13.55 22.62
N THR A 72 -23.97 13.94 23.89
CA THR A 72 -23.03 13.69 24.99
C THR A 72 -23.04 12.22 25.38
N ASP A 73 -24.21 11.62 25.57
CA ASP A 73 -24.37 10.20 25.94
C ASP A 73 -23.74 9.27 24.90
N VAL A 74 -23.92 9.54 23.60
CA VAL A 74 -23.27 8.79 22.51
C VAL A 74 -21.76 8.93 22.55
N THR A 75 -21.26 10.14 22.84
CA THR A 75 -19.81 10.42 22.94
C THR A 75 -19.18 9.67 24.12
N ASP A 76 -19.85 9.68 25.27
CA ASP A 76 -19.39 9.04 26.49
C ASP A 76 -19.38 7.51 26.34
N ALA A 77 -20.48 6.93 25.85
CA ALA A 77 -20.57 5.49 25.59
C ALA A 77 -19.53 5.01 24.56
N THR A 78 -19.26 5.83 23.53
CA THR A 78 -18.23 5.50 22.52
C THR A 78 -16.83 5.57 23.12
N THR A 79 -16.57 6.56 23.97
CA THR A 79 -15.27 6.73 24.65
C THR A 79 -14.99 5.55 25.58
N GLU A 80 -16.00 5.09 26.33
CA GLU A 80 -15.92 3.90 27.18
C GLU A 80 -15.67 2.64 26.34
N GLY A 81 -16.46 2.42 25.29
CA GLY A 81 -16.31 1.25 24.41
C GLY A 81 -14.94 1.20 23.72
N ARG A 82 -14.42 2.35 23.27
CA ARG A 82 -13.09 2.47 22.65
C ARG A 82 -11.97 2.05 23.59
N ARG A 83 -12.11 2.28 24.90
CA ARG A 83 -11.02 2.05 25.85
C ARG A 83 -10.54 0.59 25.86
N ALA A 84 -11.48 -0.36 25.81
CA ALA A 84 -11.16 -1.78 25.78
C ALA A 84 -10.30 -2.17 24.55
N TYR A 85 -10.62 -1.60 23.38
CA TYR A 85 -9.82 -1.84 22.18
C TYR A 85 -8.42 -1.24 22.27
N LEU A 86 -8.29 -0.03 22.81
CA LEU A 86 -6.98 0.62 22.98
C LEU A 86 -6.10 -0.16 23.95
N ASP A 87 -6.67 -0.64 25.06
CA ASP A 87 -5.98 -1.49 26.03
C ASP A 87 -5.48 -2.79 25.39
N GLU A 88 -6.31 -3.45 24.58
CA GLU A 88 -5.91 -4.66 23.86
C GLU A 88 -4.82 -4.36 22.82
N VAL A 89 -4.96 -3.28 22.03
CA VAL A 89 -3.92 -2.86 21.08
C VAL A 89 -2.61 -2.58 21.81
N HIS A 90 -2.65 -1.92 22.96
CA HIS A 90 -1.46 -1.65 23.78
C HIS A 90 -0.81 -2.94 24.30
N HIS A 91 -1.62 -3.92 24.72
CA HIS A 91 -1.13 -5.23 25.12
C HIS A 91 -0.43 -5.94 23.96
N LEU A 92 -1.05 -5.98 22.78
CA LEU A 92 -0.47 -6.60 21.58
C LEU A 92 0.79 -5.87 21.10
N LEU A 93 0.83 -4.53 21.20
CA LEU A 93 2.04 -3.75 20.93
C LEU A 93 3.16 -4.07 21.90
N THR A 94 2.85 -4.37 23.16
CA THR A 94 3.84 -4.81 24.15
C THR A 94 4.45 -6.15 23.75
N LEU A 95 3.65 -7.07 23.21
CA LEU A 95 4.14 -8.35 22.68
C LEU A 95 4.98 -8.17 21.40
N LEU A 96 4.66 -7.16 20.59
CA LEU A 96 5.38 -6.86 19.34
C LEU A 96 6.68 -6.08 19.57
N ALA A 97 6.77 -5.29 20.64
CA ALA A 97 7.88 -4.39 20.97
C ALA A 97 9.29 -5.03 20.88
N PRO A 98 9.53 -6.27 21.35
CA PRO A 98 10.84 -6.92 21.21
C PRO A 98 11.29 -7.11 19.76
N HIS A 99 10.36 -7.29 18.82
CA HIS A 99 10.69 -7.39 17.38
C HIS A 99 11.16 -6.06 16.78
N HIS A 100 10.98 -4.96 17.52
CA HIS A 100 11.38 -3.61 17.17
C HIS A 100 12.53 -3.09 18.06
N GLY A 101 13.20 -3.98 18.80
CA GLY A 101 14.33 -3.63 19.67
C GLY A 101 13.95 -2.79 20.89
N VAL A 102 12.68 -2.86 21.31
CA VAL A 102 12.19 -2.20 22.53
C VAL A 102 12.08 -3.25 23.63
N ASP A 103 12.94 -3.11 24.63
CA ASP A 103 12.97 -4.01 25.80
C ASP A 103 11.98 -3.55 26.88
N GLY A 104 11.35 -4.53 27.53
CA GLY A 104 10.44 -4.30 28.66
C GLY A 104 8.99 -3.99 28.28
N THR A 105 8.18 -3.72 29.29
CA THR A 105 6.76 -3.37 29.12
C THR A 105 6.62 -1.94 28.62
N LEU A 106 5.72 -1.70 27.66
CA LEU A 106 5.41 -0.34 27.22
C LEU A 106 4.82 0.48 28.39
N PRO A 107 5.12 1.79 28.49
CA PRO A 107 4.46 2.66 29.47
C PRO A 107 2.94 2.60 29.34
N PRO A 108 2.16 2.89 30.40
CA PRO A 108 0.70 2.84 30.33
C PRO A 108 0.16 3.85 29.29
N LEU A 109 -1.04 3.57 28.77
CA LEU A 109 -1.77 4.50 27.91
C LEU A 109 -2.11 5.79 28.65
N ALA A 110 -2.22 6.89 27.91
CA ALA A 110 -2.72 8.15 28.46
C ALA A 110 -4.22 8.04 28.81
N GLU A 111 -4.63 8.63 29.92
CA GLU A 111 -6.06 8.83 30.21
C GLU A 111 -6.61 9.85 29.21
N THR A 112 -7.60 9.43 28.39
CA THR A 112 -8.22 10.33 27.41
C THR A 112 -9.73 10.17 27.44
N THR A 113 -10.42 11.28 27.62
CA THR A 113 -11.89 11.36 27.75
C THR A 113 -12.58 11.94 26.52
N THR A 114 -11.84 12.26 25.46
CA THR A 114 -12.37 12.91 24.27
C THR A 114 -12.38 11.98 23.05
N LEU A 115 -13.41 12.10 22.21
CA LEU A 115 -13.40 11.54 20.86
C LEU A 115 -12.24 12.12 20.06
N ILE A 116 -11.58 11.27 19.27
CA ILE A 116 -10.41 11.69 18.52
C ILE A 116 -10.69 11.50 17.03
N ARG A 117 -10.49 12.56 16.26
CA ARG A 117 -10.80 12.56 14.81
C ARG A 117 -9.57 12.59 13.92
N ASP A 118 -8.44 12.90 14.52
CA ASP A 118 -7.17 13.11 13.84
C ASP A 118 -6.24 11.95 14.17
N ALA A 119 -5.55 11.42 13.16
CA ALA A 119 -4.62 10.32 13.30
C ALA A 119 -3.51 10.61 14.34
N ASP A 120 -2.94 11.81 14.33
CA ASP A 120 -1.90 12.20 15.30
C ASP A 120 -2.47 12.27 16.71
N ALA A 121 -3.68 12.81 16.87
CA ALA A 121 -4.35 12.81 18.17
C ALA A 121 -4.65 11.39 18.65
N PHE A 122 -5.03 10.47 17.75
CA PHE A 122 -5.36 9.09 18.12
C PHE A 122 -4.10 8.34 18.54
N ALA A 123 -3.03 8.50 17.76
CA ALA A 123 -1.72 7.96 18.09
C ALA A 123 -1.15 8.55 19.39
N ALA A 124 -1.48 9.80 19.75
CA ALA A 124 -1.01 10.43 20.97
C ALA A 124 -1.46 9.73 22.25
N GLN A 125 -2.54 8.93 22.21
CA GLN A 125 -2.97 8.08 23.33
C GLN A 125 -1.94 7.00 23.70
N PHE A 126 -1.09 6.63 22.73
CA PHE A 126 -0.05 5.64 22.92
C PHE A 126 1.26 6.29 23.40
N PRO A 127 2.08 5.56 24.19
CA PRO A 127 3.37 6.03 24.66
C PRO A 127 4.25 6.54 23.51
N PRO A 128 5.01 7.62 23.72
CA PRO A 128 5.94 8.12 22.72
C PRO A 128 6.97 7.04 22.36
N GLY A 129 7.42 7.05 21.10
CA GLY A 129 8.36 6.05 20.58
C GLY A 129 7.68 5.04 19.66
N PHE A 130 8.00 3.76 19.85
CA PHE A 130 7.53 2.66 18.99
C PHE A 130 6.00 2.62 18.87
N ALA A 131 5.28 2.51 19.99
CA ALA A 131 3.82 2.34 20.00
C ALA A 131 3.09 3.47 19.25
N ARG A 132 3.38 4.73 19.59
CA ARG A 132 2.80 5.90 18.91
C ARG A 132 3.12 5.93 17.42
N ARG A 133 4.39 5.74 17.03
CA ARG A 133 4.76 5.76 15.60
C ARG A 133 4.07 4.65 14.82
N TYR A 134 4.01 3.46 15.40
CA TYR A 134 3.39 2.29 14.80
C TYR A 134 1.89 2.46 14.60
N VAL A 135 1.18 2.92 15.63
CA VAL A 135 -0.25 3.22 15.55
C VAL A 135 -0.51 4.31 14.52
N ARG A 136 0.26 5.40 14.55
CA ARG A 136 0.15 6.51 13.58
C ARG A 136 0.29 6.02 12.13
N ASP A 137 1.33 5.23 11.85
CA ASP A 137 1.58 4.71 10.49
C ASP A 137 0.40 3.87 9.99
N LEU A 138 -0.20 3.07 10.88
CA LEU A 138 -1.38 2.28 10.59
C LEU A 138 -2.62 3.14 10.29
N ILE A 139 -3.02 3.96 11.25
CA ILE A 139 -4.30 4.69 11.18
C ILE A 139 -4.32 5.77 10.10
N THR A 140 -3.17 6.39 9.79
CA THR A 140 -3.07 7.41 8.72
C THR A 140 -3.49 6.86 7.36
N SER A 141 -3.38 5.53 7.18
CA SER A 141 -3.71 4.85 5.93
C SER A 141 -5.10 4.21 5.90
N VAL A 142 -5.80 4.11 7.03
CA VAL A 142 -7.06 3.33 7.15
C VAL A 142 -8.10 3.80 6.14
N ASP A 143 -8.27 5.12 6.00
CA ASP A 143 -9.32 5.76 5.19
C ASP A 143 -9.19 5.49 3.70
N ARG A 144 -7.96 5.32 3.23
CA ARG A 144 -7.64 5.11 1.81
C ARG A 144 -7.31 3.66 1.49
N SER A 145 -7.20 2.83 2.53
CA SER A 145 -6.77 1.47 2.35
C SER A 145 -7.89 0.58 1.82
N VAL A 146 -7.50 -0.38 1.00
CA VAL A 146 -8.38 -1.36 0.36
C VAL A 146 -7.80 -2.76 0.54
N THR A 147 -8.64 -3.76 0.41
CA THR A 147 -8.24 -5.17 0.48
C THR A 147 -9.12 -5.99 -0.46
N LEU A 148 -8.74 -7.24 -0.72
CA LEU A 148 -9.54 -8.20 -1.49
C LEU A 148 -9.75 -9.44 -0.63
N THR A 149 -10.97 -9.99 -0.67
CA THR A 149 -11.18 -11.35 -0.18
C THR A 149 -10.45 -12.36 -1.07
N ILE A 150 -10.25 -13.58 -0.58
CA ILE A 150 -9.67 -14.68 -1.39
C ILE A 150 -10.53 -14.92 -2.63
N ASP A 151 -11.86 -14.91 -2.48
CA ASP A 151 -12.80 -15.11 -3.57
C ASP A 151 -12.71 -13.99 -4.61
N ASP A 152 -12.64 -12.73 -4.18
CA ASP A 152 -12.52 -11.58 -5.09
C ASP A 152 -11.19 -11.62 -5.84
N ALA A 153 -10.08 -11.94 -5.14
CA ALA A 153 -8.80 -12.14 -5.77
C ALA A 153 -8.82 -13.32 -6.76
N GLY A 154 -9.56 -14.39 -6.46
CA GLY A 154 -9.80 -15.50 -7.36
C GLY A 154 -10.52 -15.09 -8.65
N ARG A 155 -11.43 -14.11 -8.58
CA ARG A 155 -12.20 -13.59 -9.73
C ARG A 155 -11.42 -12.66 -10.64
N VAL A 156 -10.35 -12.02 -10.16
CA VAL A 156 -9.48 -11.17 -10.99
C VAL A 156 -8.91 -12.00 -12.13
N GLN A 157 -9.25 -11.71 -13.38
CA GLN A 157 -8.76 -12.49 -14.51
C GLN A 157 -7.27 -12.19 -14.76
N PRO A 158 -6.47 -13.20 -15.12
CA PRO A 158 -5.13 -12.95 -15.64
C PRO A 158 -5.20 -12.08 -16.90
N VAL A 159 -4.17 -11.25 -17.10
CA VAL A 159 -4.02 -10.48 -18.33
C VAL A 159 -3.82 -11.44 -19.50
N PRO A 160 -4.66 -11.39 -20.55
CA PRO A 160 -4.51 -12.21 -21.75
C PRO A 160 -3.16 -12.01 -22.44
N THR A 161 -2.60 -13.08 -23.02
CA THR A 161 -1.35 -13.00 -23.79
C THR A 161 -1.45 -12.00 -24.94
N ASP A 162 -2.59 -11.94 -25.64
CA ASP A 162 -2.81 -10.98 -26.72
C ASP A 162 -2.69 -9.51 -26.26
N ASP A 163 -3.09 -9.20 -25.02
CA ASP A 163 -2.98 -7.86 -24.44
C ASP A 163 -1.52 -7.54 -24.07
N VAL A 164 -0.75 -8.54 -23.61
CA VAL A 164 0.69 -8.41 -23.37
C VAL A 164 1.45 -8.17 -24.68
N ASP A 165 1.10 -8.89 -25.74
CA ASP A 165 1.71 -8.74 -27.07
C ASP A 165 1.38 -7.37 -27.69
N ALA A 166 0.13 -6.91 -27.53
CA ALA A 166 -0.30 -5.58 -27.97
C ALA A 166 0.43 -4.47 -27.20
N ALA A 167 0.56 -4.60 -25.87
CA ALA A 167 1.32 -3.65 -25.05
C ALA A 167 2.80 -3.63 -25.46
N THR A 168 3.40 -4.79 -25.70
CA THR A 168 4.80 -4.91 -26.17
C THR A 168 5.02 -4.16 -27.48
N THR A 169 4.13 -4.34 -28.44
CA THR A 169 4.19 -3.61 -29.72
C THR A 169 4.05 -2.11 -29.51
N SER A 170 3.08 -1.67 -28.70
CA SER A 170 2.84 -0.25 -28.44
C SER A 170 4.02 0.44 -27.74
N ILE A 171 4.65 -0.23 -26.77
CA ILE A 171 5.82 0.31 -26.08
C ILE A 171 7.02 0.35 -27.04
N ALA A 172 7.23 -0.70 -27.83
CA ALA A 172 8.31 -0.75 -28.81
C ALA A 172 8.24 0.41 -29.81
N ASP A 173 7.04 0.80 -30.25
CA ASP A 173 6.82 1.93 -31.17
C ASP A 173 7.11 3.29 -30.55
N THR A 174 7.11 3.37 -29.21
CA THR A 174 7.32 4.60 -28.45
C THR A 174 8.79 4.94 -28.25
N PHE A 175 9.69 3.97 -28.43
CA PHE A 175 11.12 4.23 -28.34
C PHE A 175 11.60 5.21 -29.42
N ASP A 176 12.60 6.01 -29.04
CA ASP A 176 13.22 6.99 -29.92
C ASP A 176 13.86 6.30 -31.13
N GLY A 177 13.85 6.95 -32.29
CA GLY A 177 14.31 6.36 -33.55
C GLY A 177 15.64 5.59 -33.47
N PRO A 178 16.71 6.15 -32.87
CA PRO A 178 17.99 5.46 -32.69
C PRO A 178 17.93 4.26 -31.71
N CYS A 179 17.02 4.30 -30.74
CA CYS A 179 16.89 3.31 -29.68
C CYS A 179 15.86 2.22 -30.00
N ARG A 180 14.97 2.44 -30.97
CA ARG A 180 13.79 1.61 -31.23
C ARG A 180 14.07 0.13 -31.38
N ALA A 181 15.00 -0.24 -32.27
CA ALA A 181 15.29 -1.65 -32.52
C ALA A 181 15.85 -2.35 -31.27
N GLN A 182 16.71 -1.67 -30.51
CA GLN A 182 17.31 -2.22 -29.31
C GLN A 182 16.31 -2.28 -28.14
N GLY A 183 15.51 -1.23 -27.94
CA GLY A 183 14.45 -1.22 -26.94
C GLY A 183 13.41 -2.31 -27.19
N ALA A 184 12.94 -2.48 -28.44
CA ALA A 184 12.03 -3.55 -28.80
C ALA A 184 12.61 -4.94 -28.47
N ALA A 185 13.88 -5.18 -28.81
CA ALA A 185 14.56 -6.43 -28.52
C ALA A 185 14.66 -6.73 -27.01
N LEU A 186 14.84 -5.69 -26.17
CA LEU A 186 14.84 -5.86 -24.71
C LEU A 186 13.47 -6.32 -24.17
N LEU A 187 12.38 -5.79 -24.74
CA LEU A 187 11.02 -6.11 -24.29
C LEU A 187 10.55 -7.49 -24.72
N THR A 188 10.94 -7.95 -25.91
CA THR A 188 10.52 -9.26 -26.46
C THR A 188 11.34 -10.43 -25.92
N SER A 189 12.29 -10.19 -25.00
CA SER A 189 13.08 -11.26 -24.41
C SER A 189 12.24 -12.10 -23.46
N GLU A 190 12.32 -13.43 -23.55
CA GLU A 190 11.63 -14.37 -22.66
C GLU A 190 11.96 -14.17 -21.16
N THR A 191 13.03 -13.43 -20.84
CA THR A 191 13.41 -13.15 -19.45
C THR A 191 12.87 -11.80 -18.94
N SER A 192 12.20 -11.02 -19.80
CA SER A 192 11.72 -9.69 -19.48
C SER A 192 10.31 -9.77 -18.90
N HIS A 193 10.20 -9.50 -17.59
CA HIS A 193 8.93 -9.38 -16.90
C HIS A 193 8.46 -7.91 -16.79
N ALA A 194 9.13 -6.99 -17.49
CA ALA A 194 8.80 -5.56 -17.41
C ALA A 194 7.35 -5.29 -17.83
N ILE A 195 6.90 -5.91 -18.92
CA ILE A 195 5.53 -5.73 -19.43
C ILE A 195 4.57 -6.63 -18.69
N GLU A 196 4.93 -7.91 -18.52
CA GLU A 196 4.11 -8.93 -17.87
C GLU A 196 3.67 -8.53 -16.46
N GLN A 197 4.53 -7.83 -15.71
CA GLN A 197 4.28 -7.52 -14.30
C GLN A 197 4.12 -6.03 -14.00
N HIS A 198 4.51 -5.13 -14.91
CA HIS A 198 4.55 -3.69 -14.67
C HIS A 198 4.09 -2.84 -15.87
N GLY A 199 3.53 -3.49 -16.90
CA GLY A 199 3.00 -2.81 -18.09
C GLY A 199 1.64 -2.12 -17.86
N PRO A 200 1.27 -1.19 -18.75
CA PRO A 200 0.05 -0.38 -18.63
C PRO A 200 -1.25 -1.15 -18.83
N GLN A 201 -1.18 -2.35 -19.39
CA GLN A 201 -2.33 -3.23 -19.58
C GLN A 201 -2.77 -3.94 -18.29
N ILE A 202 -1.99 -3.85 -17.20
CA ILE A 202 -2.30 -4.52 -15.94
C ILE A 202 -3.28 -3.65 -15.14
N PRO A 203 -4.49 -4.15 -14.82
CA PRO A 203 -5.47 -3.36 -14.08
C PRO A 203 -5.08 -3.22 -12.60
N ASP A 204 -5.55 -2.15 -11.97
CA ASP A 204 -5.33 -1.86 -10.55
C ASP A 204 -5.76 -3.03 -9.65
N GLU A 205 -6.86 -3.72 -9.95
CA GLU A 205 -7.31 -4.87 -9.16
C GLU A 205 -6.33 -6.04 -9.23
N ALA A 206 -5.63 -6.23 -10.35
CA ALA A 206 -4.57 -7.24 -10.48
C ALA A 206 -3.33 -6.85 -9.68
N HIS A 207 -2.97 -5.56 -9.67
CA HIS A 207 -1.94 -5.07 -8.75
C HIS A 207 -2.34 -5.28 -7.29
N LEU A 208 -3.59 -5.00 -6.90
CA LEU A 208 -4.05 -5.24 -5.54
C LEU A 208 -4.04 -6.74 -5.17
N ALA A 209 -4.51 -7.63 -6.06
CA ALA A 209 -4.46 -9.07 -5.86
C ALA A 209 -3.02 -9.59 -5.73
N ARG A 210 -2.10 -9.05 -6.54
CA ARG A 210 -0.66 -9.31 -6.43
C ARG A 210 -0.11 -8.84 -5.09
N LEU A 211 -0.51 -7.67 -4.60
CA LEU A 211 -0.05 -7.14 -3.32
C LEU A 211 -0.48 -8.06 -2.18
N VAL A 212 -1.78 -8.31 -2.07
CA VAL A 212 -2.39 -8.86 -0.84
C VAL A 212 -2.42 -10.39 -0.83
N TRP A 213 -2.49 -11.04 -1.99
CA TRP A 213 -2.56 -12.51 -2.11
C TRP A 213 -1.43 -13.13 -2.93
N LEU A 214 -0.47 -12.33 -3.40
CA LEU A 214 0.62 -12.79 -4.26
C LEU A 214 0.10 -13.49 -5.52
N LYS A 215 -1.06 -13.08 -6.02
CA LYS A 215 -1.58 -13.60 -7.30
C LYS A 215 -0.77 -12.98 -8.45
N ASP A 216 -0.24 -13.80 -9.33
CA ASP A 216 0.44 -13.33 -10.53
C ASP A 216 -0.57 -12.71 -11.51
N PRO A 217 -0.37 -11.45 -11.95
CA PRO A 217 -1.23 -10.81 -12.94
C PRO A 217 -1.31 -11.55 -14.27
N THR A 218 -0.28 -12.30 -14.67
CA THR A 218 -0.27 -13.06 -15.93
C THR A 218 -0.82 -14.48 -15.79
N GLY A 219 -0.90 -14.99 -14.57
CA GLY A 219 -1.29 -16.38 -14.29
C GLY A 219 -0.27 -17.42 -14.74
N GLN A 220 0.97 -17.03 -15.08
CA GLN A 220 2.06 -17.95 -15.36
C GLN A 220 2.48 -18.70 -14.09
N ASP A 221 2.58 -17.98 -12.97
CA ASP A 221 2.82 -18.59 -11.67
C ASP A 221 1.52 -19.12 -11.07
N ALA A 222 1.57 -20.39 -10.63
CA ALA A 222 0.42 -21.03 -10.00
C ALA A 222 -0.02 -20.26 -8.74
N TRP A 223 -1.32 -20.03 -8.63
CA TRP A 223 -1.98 -19.51 -7.44
C TRP A 223 -3.15 -20.43 -7.11
N GLN A 224 -3.08 -21.10 -5.96
CA GLN A 224 -4.04 -22.15 -5.59
C GLN A 224 -4.65 -21.85 -4.23
N VAL A 225 -5.96 -22.05 -4.14
CA VAL A 225 -6.73 -21.96 -2.89
C VAL A 225 -7.15 -23.37 -2.49
N SER A 226 -6.79 -23.80 -1.29
CA SER A 226 -7.24 -25.07 -0.72
C SER A 226 -8.64 -24.95 -0.12
N ALA A 227 -9.27 -26.09 0.19
CA ALA A 227 -10.62 -26.13 0.77
C ALA A 227 -10.75 -25.45 2.15
N ASP A 228 -9.64 -25.30 2.88
CA ASP A 228 -9.53 -24.57 4.14
C ASP A 228 -9.07 -23.10 3.95
N ASN A 229 -9.23 -22.55 2.74
CA ASN A 229 -8.91 -21.17 2.37
C ASN A 229 -7.42 -20.81 2.52
N ARG A 230 -6.51 -21.79 2.47
CA ARG A 230 -5.08 -21.49 2.41
C ARG A 230 -4.67 -21.19 0.98
N VAL A 231 -3.76 -20.25 0.83
CA VAL A 231 -3.23 -19.83 -0.47
C VAL A 231 -1.79 -20.28 -0.62
N THR A 232 -1.50 -20.99 -1.70
CA THR A 232 -0.14 -21.33 -2.13
C THR A 232 0.16 -20.65 -3.47
N THR A 233 1.38 -20.14 -3.61
CA THR A 233 1.85 -19.53 -4.86
C THR A 233 3.36 -19.58 -4.97
N ALA A 234 3.85 -19.61 -6.22
CA ALA A 234 5.27 -19.47 -6.55
C ALA A 234 5.70 -17.99 -6.70
N HIS A 235 4.73 -17.08 -6.81
CA HIS A 235 4.99 -15.67 -7.06
C HIS A 235 5.42 -14.93 -5.80
N TRP A 236 6.18 -13.86 -5.99
CA TRP A 236 6.63 -12.98 -4.92
C TRP A 236 6.45 -11.50 -5.29
N ALA A 237 5.93 -10.74 -4.34
CA ALA A 237 5.88 -9.29 -4.38
C ALA A 237 6.31 -8.74 -3.01
N GLY A 238 6.89 -7.54 -2.99
CA GLY A 238 7.28 -6.86 -1.76
C GLY A 238 6.08 -6.31 -0.99
N THR A 239 6.30 -5.18 -0.32
CA THR A 239 5.24 -4.35 0.29
C THR A 239 4.65 -3.34 -0.68
N SER A 240 5.09 -3.34 -1.93
CA SER A 240 4.53 -2.51 -3.00
C SER A 240 4.45 -3.30 -4.30
N THR A 241 3.53 -2.89 -5.15
CA THR A 241 3.31 -3.39 -6.50
C THR A 241 2.65 -2.29 -7.30
N GLY A 242 2.89 -2.28 -8.59
CA GLY A 242 2.41 -1.25 -9.49
C GLY A 242 3.06 -1.40 -10.84
N GLY A 243 2.70 -0.49 -11.73
CA GLY A 243 3.19 -0.45 -13.09
C GLY A 243 3.17 0.97 -13.63
N PHE A 244 3.59 1.10 -14.87
CA PHE A 244 3.45 2.34 -15.62
C PHE A 244 2.03 2.47 -16.15
N THR A 245 1.51 3.69 -16.23
CA THR A 245 0.13 3.94 -16.67
C THR A 245 -0.01 4.01 -18.19
N SER A 246 1.10 4.16 -18.92
CA SER A 246 1.09 4.21 -20.39
C SER A 246 2.33 3.54 -21.02
N PRO A 247 2.27 3.22 -22.33
CA PRO A 247 3.44 2.75 -23.07
C PRO A 247 4.63 3.72 -23.03
N GLU A 248 4.34 5.02 -23.13
CA GLU A 248 5.34 6.10 -23.04
C GLU A 248 6.04 6.10 -21.68
N ALA A 249 5.26 6.00 -20.60
CA ALA A 249 5.79 5.95 -19.25
C ALA A 249 6.76 4.77 -19.03
N LEU A 250 6.46 3.59 -19.57
CA LEU A 250 7.36 2.43 -19.49
C LEU A 250 8.62 2.60 -20.37
N ALA A 251 8.46 3.17 -21.57
CA ALA A 251 9.57 3.33 -22.51
C ALA A 251 10.62 4.33 -22.02
N LYS A 252 10.19 5.42 -21.37
CA LYS A 252 11.02 6.51 -20.82
C LYS A 252 12.31 6.06 -20.08
N PRO A 253 12.25 5.26 -19.00
CA PRO A 253 13.45 4.83 -18.28
C PRO A 253 14.38 3.93 -19.10
N ILE A 254 13.83 3.10 -20.00
CA ILE A 254 14.63 2.25 -20.89
C ILE A 254 15.33 3.13 -21.94
N ASN A 255 14.65 4.12 -22.52
CA ASN A 255 15.23 5.11 -23.43
C ASN A 255 16.36 5.90 -22.77
N ALA A 256 16.20 6.30 -21.50
CA ALA A 256 17.25 7.01 -20.76
C ALA A 256 18.54 6.18 -20.65
N ILE A 257 18.42 4.88 -20.36
CA ILE A 257 19.56 3.96 -20.30
C ILE A 257 20.19 3.76 -21.69
N LEU A 258 19.38 3.53 -22.74
CA LEU A 258 19.89 3.36 -24.10
C LEU A 258 20.60 4.61 -24.60
N THR A 259 20.08 5.79 -24.28
CA THR A 259 20.69 7.09 -24.58
C THR A 259 22.03 7.25 -23.86
N ALA A 260 22.07 6.96 -22.55
CA ALA A 260 23.31 6.98 -21.77
C ALA A 260 24.34 5.99 -22.34
N ALA A 261 23.93 4.77 -22.68
CA ALA A 261 24.78 3.77 -23.28
C ALA A 261 25.35 4.21 -24.64
N SER A 262 24.55 4.84 -25.50
CA SER A 262 25.02 5.35 -26.79
C SER A 262 25.95 6.57 -26.68
N THR A 263 25.83 7.34 -25.61
CA THR A 263 26.62 8.56 -25.38
C THR A 263 27.93 8.27 -24.66
N ARG A 264 27.90 7.36 -23.68
CA ARG A 264 29.03 7.04 -22.78
C ARG A 264 29.78 5.77 -23.18
N ALA A 265 29.13 4.90 -23.96
CA ALA A 265 29.72 3.69 -24.54
C ALA A 265 29.36 3.60 -26.03
N GLN A 266 29.80 2.54 -26.73
CA GLN A 266 29.37 2.31 -28.12
C GLN A 266 28.00 1.66 -28.21
N ASN A 267 27.63 0.84 -27.21
CA ASN A 267 26.37 0.12 -27.14
C ASN A 267 26.02 -0.28 -25.69
N LEU A 268 24.80 -0.80 -25.50
CA LEU A 268 24.29 -1.25 -24.21
C LEU A 268 25.16 -2.33 -23.55
N ASP A 269 25.59 -3.36 -24.28
CA ASP A 269 26.36 -4.45 -23.69
C ASP A 269 27.67 -3.95 -23.09
N GLN A 270 28.41 -3.10 -23.83
CA GLN A 270 29.63 -2.46 -23.32
C GLN A 270 29.36 -1.56 -22.11
N PHE A 271 28.24 -0.82 -22.13
CA PHE A 271 27.84 0.02 -21.01
C PHE A 271 27.55 -0.80 -19.74
N LEU A 272 26.85 -1.94 -19.89
CA LEU A 272 26.52 -2.83 -18.78
C LEU A 272 27.77 -3.58 -18.28
N ASP A 273 28.62 -4.08 -19.18
CA ASP A 273 29.88 -4.77 -18.85
C ASP A 273 30.85 -3.87 -18.06
N ALA A 274 30.93 -2.59 -18.41
CA ALA A 274 31.80 -1.64 -17.72
C ALA A 274 31.33 -1.32 -16.29
N ASN A 275 30.04 -1.50 -16.00
CA ASN A 275 29.39 -1.01 -14.80
C ASN A 275 28.90 -2.12 -13.86
N ALA A 276 28.76 -3.35 -14.36
CA ALA A 276 28.36 -4.49 -13.55
C ALA A 276 29.55 -5.07 -12.77
N GLU A 277 29.29 -5.45 -11.52
CA GLU A 277 30.27 -6.16 -10.67
C GLU A 277 30.12 -7.68 -10.76
N ASP A 278 29.01 -8.15 -11.30
CA ASP A 278 28.64 -9.56 -11.46
C ASP A 278 27.68 -9.71 -12.66
N THR A 279 27.08 -10.88 -12.83
CA THR A 279 26.07 -11.22 -13.84
C THR A 279 24.73 -10.48 -13.70
N ARG A 280 24.62 -9.48 -12.83
CA ARG A 280 23.41 -8.67 -12.62
C ARG A 280 23.78 -7.21 -12.41
N LEU A 281 22.98 -6.33 -12.99
CA LEU A 281 23.07 -4.89 -12.75
C LEU A 281 21.66 -4.33 -12.56
N ALA A 282 21.43 -3.70 -11.41
CA ALA A 282 20.19 -2.99 -11.13
C ALA A 282 20.48 -1.49 -11.12
N ILE A 283 19.77 -0.75 -11.97
CA ILE A 283 19.97 0.67 -12.22
C ILE A 283 18.73 1.41 -11.71
N HIS A 284 18.93 2.40 -10.85
CA HIS A 284 17.93 3.40 -10.56
C HIS A 284 18.05 4.49 -11.63
N VAL A 285 16.96 4.75 -12.35
CA VAL A 285 16.82 5.86 -13.27
C VAL A 285 15.95 6.93 -12.60
N PRO A 286 16.52 8.07 -12.18
CA PRO A 286 15.77 9.13 -11.53
C PRO A 286 14.64 9.65 -12.42
N ALA A 287 13.53 10.09 -11.83
CA ALA A 287 12.36 10.54 -12.57
C ALA A 287 12.67 11.70 -13.52
N ASP A 288 13.49 12.66 -13.09
CA ASP A 288 13.91 13.80 -13.91
C ASP A 288 14.75 13.39 -15.14
N GLN A 289 15.60 12.38 -15.00
CA GLN A 289 16.39 11.84 -16.12
C GLN A 289 15.57 11.00 -17.10
N ALA A 290 14.56 10.29 -16.59
CA ALA A 290 13.63 9.54 -17.42
C ALA A 290 12.50 10.41 -18.00
N ASP A 291 12.38 11.69 -17.63
CA ASP A 291 11.22 12.53 -17.92
C ASP A 291 9.90 11.93 -17.39
N LEU A 292 9.96 11.22 -16.26
CA LEU A 292 8.79 10.65 -15.58
C LEU A 292 8.11 11.72 -14.71
N SER A 293 6.79 11.76 -14.79
CA SER A 293 5.94 12.67 -14.03
C SER A 293 5.03 11.93 -13.05
N PRO A 294 4.47 12.60 -12.02
CA PRO A 294 3.30 12.08 -11.32
C PRO A 294 2.23 11.62 -12.32
N ASP A 295 1.52 10.55 -11.98
CA ASP A 295 0.53 9.84 -12.83
C ASP A 295 1.11 9.01 -13.99
N ASP A 296 2.44 9.00 -14.22
CA ASP A 296 3.09 8.02 -15.12
C ASP A 296 3.19 6.62 -14.46
N ALA A 297 2.87 6.52 -13.16
CA ALA A 297 2.86 5.29 -12.39
C ALA A 297 1.60 5.17 -11.53
N THR A 298 1.16 3.94 -11.33
CA THR A 298 0.07 3.60 -10.41
C THR A 298 0.37 2.28 -9.71
N GLY A 299 -0.27 2.06 -8.57
CA GLY A 299 -0.17 0.82 -7.85
C GLY A 299 -0.67 0.92 -6.43
N TYR A 300 -0.09 0.07 -5.59
CA TYR A 300 -0.44 -0.06 -4.19
C TYR A 300 0.80 -0.29 -3.34
N ARG A 301 0.79 0.30 -2.16
CA ARG A 301 1.71 -0.02 -1.06
C ARG A 301 0.95 -0.64 0.11
N GLY A 302 1.58 -1.47 0.91
CA GLY A 302 0.98 -2.04 2.12
C GLY A 302 0.60 -0.96 3.14
N SER A 303 -0.53 -1.12 3.82
CA SER A 303 -0.93 -0.25 4.93
C SER A 303 0.10 -0.26 6.07
N GLY A 304 0.43 0.93 6.61
CA GLY A 304 1.42 1.06 7.68
C GLY A 304 2.77 0.42 7.35
N THR A 305 3.32 0.72 6.17
CA THR A 305 4.64 0.23 5.70
C THR A 305 5.66 1.35 5.54
N GLY A 306 5.48 2.47 6.27
CA GLY A 306 6.35 3.65 6.17
C GLY A 306 7.77 3.43 6.70
N HIS A 307 8.03 2.31 7.39
CA HIS A 307 9.34 1.98 7.96
C HIS A 307 9.74 0.52 7.68
N PRO A 308 11.04 0.19 7.60
CA PRO A 308 11.51 -1.17 7.32
C PRO A 308 10.99 -2.23 8.30
N GLU A 309 10.83 -1.89 9.57
CA GLU A 309 10.31 -2.81 10.58
C GLU A 309 8.83 -3.12 10.35
N THR A 310 8.02 -2.10 10.04
CA THR A 310 6.58 -2.27 9.79
C THR A 310 6.32 -2.95 8.43
N GLN A 311 7.20 -2.77 7.45
CA GLN A 311 7.21 -3.57 6.21
C GLN A 311 7.38 -5.06 6.49
N ARG A 312 8.31 -5.45 7.38
CA ARG A 312 8.50 -6.85 7.77
C ARG A 312 7.28 -7.41 8.50
N ASP A 313 6.65 -6.61 9.37
CA ASP A 313 5.40 -6.99 10.03
C ASP A 313 4.27 -7.22 9.03
N TRP A 314 4.11 -6.32 8.06
CA TRP A 314 3.09 -6.42 7.01
C TRP A 314 3.31 -7.67 6.14
N ILE A 315 4.56 -7.97 5.74
CA ILE A 315 4.88 -9.21 5.00
C ILE A 315 4.56 -10.44 5.85
N ALA A 316 4.86 -10.41 7.16
CA ALA A 316 4.55 -11.51 8.07
C ALA A 316 3.02 -11.70 8.21
N ALA A 317 2.25 -10.61 8.30
CA ALA A 317 0.79 -10.61 8.33
C ALA A 317 0.21 -11.20 7.03
N ARG A 318 0.74 -10.81 5.86
CA ARG A 318 0.32 -11.38 4.57
C ARG A 318 0.55 -12.90 4.53
N LYS A 319 1.75 -13.34 4.92
CA LYS A 319 2.07 -14.78 5.01
C LYS A 319 1.16 -15.51 5.99
N TYR A 320 0.86 -14.90 7.13
CA TYR A 320 -0.07 -15.45 8.10
C TYR A 320 -1.48 -15.58 7.53
N ALA A 321 -1.99 -14.56 6.83
CA ALA A 321 -3.31 -14.60 6.19
C ALA A 321 -3.38 -15.73 5.14
N MET A 322 -2.38 -15.82 4.25
CA MET A 322 -2.29 -16.89 3.23
C MET A 322 -2.21 -18.29 3.85
N LYS A 323 -1.46 -18.47 4.94
CA LYS A 323 -1.27 -19.77 5.59
C LYS A 323 -2.50 -20.24 6.38
N ASN A 324 -3.34 -19.32 6.85
CA ASN A 324 -4.44 -19.64 7.76
C ASN A 324 -5.84 -19.32 7.20
N GLY A 325 -5.94 -18.82 5.97
CA GLY A 325 -7.20 -18.33 5.41
C GLY A 325 -7.77 -17.15 6.21
N GLY A 326 -6.89 -16.37 6.84
CA GLY A 326 -7.25 -15.21 7.66
C GLY A 326 -7.60 -13.97 6.81
N PRO A 327 -8.06 -12.88 7.45
CA PRO A 327 -8.33 -11.64 6.74
C PRO A 327 -7.08 -11.14 6.01
N ALA A 328 -7.25 -10.68 4.76
CA ALA A 328 -6.15 -10.14 3.98
C ALA A 328 -5.55 -8.91 4.66
N VAL A 329 -4.26 -8.72 4.40
CA VAL A 329 -3.61 -7.42 4.60
C VAL A 329 -4.25 -6.36 3.70
N HIS A 330 -4.04 -5.09 4.04
CA HIS A 330 -4.57 -3.98 3.26
C HIS A 330 -3.46 -3.33 2.43
N GLY A 331 -3.82 -2.89 1.23
CA GLY A 331 -3.04 -1.98 0.39
C GLY A 331 -3.59 -0.56 0.46
N VAL A 332 -2.83 0.40 -0.02
CA VAL A 332 -3.21 1.81 -0.16
C VAL A 332 -2.84 2.21 -1.58
N PRO A 333 -3.77 2.77 -2.37
CA PRO A 333 -3.45 3.31 -3.69
C PRO A 333 -2.28 4.29 -3.59
N ASP A 334 -1.26 4.09 -4.43
CA ASP A 334 0.00 4.81 -4.37
C ASP A 334 0.52 5.10 -5.77
N ASP A 335 1.07 6.30 -5.92
CA ASP A 335 1.85 6.70 -7.08
C ASP A 335 3.27 6.99 -6.55
N PRO A 336 4.24 6.09 -6.79
CA PRO A 336 5.59 6.25 -6.26
C PRO A 336 6.31 7.48 -6.83
N LEU A 337 5.90 7.98 -8.01
CA LEU A 337 6.46 9.17 -8.62
C LEU A 337 5.97 10.46 -7.96
N ARG A 338 4.81 10.41 -7.31
CA ARG A 338 4.23 11.52 -6.54
C ARG A 338 4.62 11.51 -5.07
N SER A 339 4.65 10.32 -4.46
CA SER A 339 4.80 10.17 -3.00
C SER A 339 6.25 9.90 -2.56
N GLY A 340 7.14 9.55 -3.51
CA GLY A 340 8.51 9.17 -3.25
C GLY A 340 9.44 10.30 -2.84
N SER A 341 10.47 9.96 -2.07
CA SER A 341 11.53 10.90 -1.66
C SER A 341 12.63 11.08 -2.71
N ASP A 342 12.78 10.08 -3.59
CA ASP A 342 13.74 10.05 -4.70
C ASP A 342 13.11 9.21 -5.83
N PRO A 343 12.01 9.71 -6.43
CA PRO A 343 11.20 8.92 -7.35
C PRO A 343 11.94 8.60 -8.65
N GLY A 344 11.62 7.46 -9.25
CA GLY A 344 12.19 7.04 -10.53
C GLY A 344 11.72 5.66 -10.96
N ALA A 345 12.57 4.97 -11.71
CA ALA A 345 12.35 3.57 -12.11
C ALA A 345 13.55 2.71 -11.73
N MET A 346 13.29 1.47 -11.33
CA MET A 346 14.32 0.45 -11.19
C MET A 346 14.33 -0.42 -12.44
N VAL A 347 15.47 -0.46 -13.13
CA VAL A 347 15.69 -1.28 -14.33
C VAL A 347 16.75 -2.32 -14.01
N VAL A 348 16.44 -3.60 -14.22
CA VAL A 348 17.34 -4.70 -13.86
C VAL A 348 17.73 -5.47 -15.11
N PHE A 349 19.04 -5.63 -15.30
CA PHE A 349 19.62 -6.48 -16.32
C PHE A 349 20.30 -7.70 -15.70
N LYS A 350 20.32 -8.79 -16.46
CA LYS A 350 21.07 -10.00 -16.13
C LYS A 350 21.89 -10.44 -17.33
N HIS A 351 23.15 -10.77 -17.08
CA HIS A 351 24.05 -11.34 -18.07
C HIS A 351 23.87 -12.86 -18.17
N SER A 352 23.87 -13.38 -19.39
CA SER A 352 23.76 -14.80 -19.71
C SER A 352 24.79 -15.17 -20.79
N SER A 353 24.81 -16.43 -21.24
CA SER A 353 25.67 -16.84 -22.37
C SER A 353 25.40 -16.06 -23.65
N ASP A 354 24.18 -15.54 -23.79
CA ASP A 354 23.70 -14.88 -25.00
C ASP A 354 23.74 -13.35 -24.87
N GLY A 355 24.42 -12.83 -23.83
CA GLY A 355 24.56 -11.40 -23.53
C GLY A 355 23.65 -10.90 -22.41
N TRP A 356 23.55 -9.57 -22.30
CA TRP A 356 22.71 -8.88 -21.33
C TRP A 356 21.24 -8.90 -21.75
N ARG A 357 20.35 -9.16 -20.79
CA ARG A 357 18.90 -9.13 -20.99
C ARG A 357 18.23 -8.29 -19.93
N LEU A 358 17.19 -7.56 -20.35
CA LEU A 358 16.27 -6.92 -19.42
C LEU A 358 15.52 -8.01 -18.64
N VAL A 359 15.49 -7.87 -17.33
CA VAL A 359 14.72 -8.74 -16.42
C VAL A 359 13.44 -8.06 -16.00
N THR A 360 13.50 -6.77 -15.63
CA THR A 360 12.32 -6.02 -15.22
C THR A 360 12.59 -4.51 -15.27
N CYS A 361 11.53 -3.73 -15.38
CA CYS A 361 11.51 -2.27 -15.27
C CYS A 361 10.22 -1.89 -14.53
N PHE A 362 10.33 -1.17 -13.41
CA PHE A 362 9.16 -0.75 -12.65
C PHE A 362 9.39 0.54 -11.87
N PRO A 363 8.34 1.35 -11.63
CA PRO A 363 8.47 2.61 -10.91
C PRO A 363 8.78 2.39 -9.41
N VAL A 364 9.58 3.27 -8.83
CA VAL A 364 10.01 3.23 -7.42
C VAL A 364 9.96 4.61 -6.78
N ASP A 365 9.72 4.64 -5.48
CA ASP A 365 9.60 5.85 -4.65
C ASP A 365 10.97 6.38 -4.15
N ALA A 366 11.99 5.52 -4.17
CA ALA A 366 13.36 5.83 -3.79
C ALA A 366 14.37 4.87 -4.45
N GLN A 367 15.64 5.29 -4.52
CA GLN A 367 16.75 4.38 -4.78
C GLN A 367 16.84 3.25 -3.74
N ARG A 368 17.07 2.03 -4.22
CA ARG A 368 17.31 0.86 -3.37
C ARG A 368 18.81 0.70 -3.12
N THR A 369 19.17 0.19 -1.95
CA THR A 369 20.58 0.01 -1.53
C THR A 369 21.42 -0.84 -2.50
N GLN A 370 20.80 -1.72 -3.28
CA GLN A 370 21.47 -2.61 -4.24
C GLN A 370 21.46 -2.09 -5.68
N THR A 371 21.05 -0.83 -5.89
CA THR A 371 20.95 -0.22 -7.23
C THR A 371 21.99 0.87 -7.40
N LYS A 372 22.59 0.96 -8.60
CA LYS A 372 23.45 2.08 -9.00
C LYS A 372 22.62 3.17 -9.68
N ARG A 373 22.95 4.46 -9.50
CA ARG A 373 22.20 5.54 -10.16
C ARG A 373 22.68 5.74 -11.59
N LEU A 374 21.78 6.00 -12.53
CA LEU A 374 22.15 6.15 -13.95
C LEU A 374 23.20 7.26 -14.18
N GLU A 375 23.17 8.37 -13.43
CA GLU A 375 24.16 9.45 -13.52
C GLU A 375 25.56 9.08 -13.03
N GLU A 376 25.69 8.00 -12.27
CA GLU A 376 26.97 7.51 -11.74
C GLU A 376 27.64 6.48 -12.67
N LEU A 377 26.95 6.06 -13.74
CA LEU A 377 27.36 4.98 -14.67
C LEU A 377 27.99 5.46 -15.98
#